data_AF-A0A8H5SPH5-F1
#
_entry.id   AF-A0A8H5SPH5-F1
#
_cell.length_a   1.000
_cell.length_b   1.000
_cell.length_c   1.000
_cell.angle_alpha   90.00
_cell.angle_beta   90.00
_cell.angle_gamma   90.00
#
_symmetry.space_group_name_H-M   'P 1'
#
loop_
_entity.id
_entity.type
_entity.pdbx_description
1 polymer ?
#
loop_
_entity_poly.entity_id
_entity_poly.type
_entity_poly.pdbx_seq_one_letter_code
_entity_poly.pdbx_strand_id
1 'polypeptide(L)'
;MKQFNDAFGTVVDKVPEPINIIEKDWLKDPWFLGGPSPVMKPRLLKGAGKSIRDPFKNIHFIGTETSIVWKEYMEGAIRSGIRGAREVTEALDGLAYL
;
A
#
# COMPACT_ATOMS: atom_id res chain seq x y z
N MET A 1 11.88 19.08 -16.83
CA MET A 1 11.63 20.53 -16.61
C MET A 1 10.61 21.17 -17.55
N LYS A 2 10.43 20.73 -18.81
CA LYS A 2 9.45 21.35 -19.74
C LYS A 2 8.03 21.44 -19.15
N GLN A 3 7.46 20.32 -18.70
CA GLN A 3 6.09 20.30 -18.14
C GLN A 3 5.92 21.25 -16.94
N PHE A 4 6.93 21.33 -16.08
CA PHE A 4 6.92 22.22 -14.92
C PHE A 4 6.95 23.70 -15.35
N ASN A 5 7.79 24.04 -16.34
CA ASN A 5 7.81 25.38 -16.94
C ASN A 5 6.50 25.72 -17.64
N ASP A 6 5.90 24.78 -18.39
CA ASP A 6 4.62 24.99 -19.06
C ASP A 6 3.49 25.26 -18.03
N ALA A 7 3.53 24.60 -16.87
CA ALA A 7 2.52 24.76 -15.83
C ALA A 7 2.65 26.06 -15.03
N PHE A 8 3.88 26.48 -14.71
CA PHE A 8 4.13 27.61 -13.78
C PHE A 8 4.67 28.86 -14.46
N GLY A 9 5.15 28.78 -15.70
CA GLY A 9 5.73 29.93 -16.42
C GLY A 9 4.72 31.01 -16.83
N THR A 10 3.42 30.78 -16.62
CA THR A 10 2.37 31.78 -16.85
C THR A 10 2.11 32.67 -15.62
N VAL A 11 2.58 32.25 -14.44
CA VAL A 11 2.34 32.95 -13.16
C VAL A 11 3.59 33.59 -12.57
N VAL A 12 4.77 33.30 -13.10
CA VAL A 12 6.05 33.91 -12.69
C VAL A 12 6.88 34.31 -13.91
N ASP A 13 7.68 35.37 -13.80
CA ASP A 13 8.53 35.86 -14.90
C ASP A 13 9.55 34.81 -15.38
N LYS A 14 10.06 34.00 -14.45
CA LYS A 14 10.99 32.90 -14.71
C LYS A 14 10.84 31.82 -13.67
N VAL A 15 10.69 30.58 -14.11
CA VAL A 15 10.77 29.42 -13.23
C VAL A 15 12.24 29.15 -12.90
N PRO A 16 12.64 29.13 -11.62
CA PRO A 16 14.03 28.87 -11.24
C PRO A 16 14.41 27.41 -11.53
N GLU A 17 15.66 27.19 -11.92
CA GLU A 17 16.20 25.85 -12.10
C GLU A 17 16.39 25.16 -10.73
N PRO A 18 16.10 23.86 -10.62
CA PRO A 18 16.24 23.13 -9.37
C PRO A 18 17.72 22.96 -9.02
N ILE A 19 18.05 23.12 -7.74
CA ILE A 19 19.41 22.86 -7.21
C ILE A 19 19.73 21.36 -7.29
N ASN A 20 18.73 20.51 -7.10
CA ASN A 20 18.85 19.06 -7.18
C ASN A 20 17.52 18.42 -7.58
N ILE A 21 17.59 17.29 -8.27
CA ILE A 21 16.45 16.44 -8.59
C ILE A 21 16.79 15.02 -8.13
N ILE A 22 15.95 14.44 -7.28
CA ILE A 22 16.08 13.06 -6.81
C ILE A 22 14.86 12.28 -7.30
N GLU A 23 15.11 11.19 -7.99
CA GLU A 23 14.07 10.32 -8.54
C GLU A 23 14.24 8.90 -8.00
N LYS A 24 13.12 8.25 -7.69
CA LYS A 24 13.05 6.82 -7.39
C LYS A 24 12.12 6.16 -8.38
N ASP A 25 12.69 5.28 -9.18
CA ASP A 25 11.93 4.39 -10.07
C ASP A 25 11.51 3.14 -9.28
N TRP A 26 10.25 3.15 -8.83
CA TRP A 26 9.66 2.05 -8.05
C TRP A 26 9.47 0.76 -8.85
N LEU A 27 9.47 0.81 -10.19
CA LEU A 27 9.37 -0.37 -11.04
C LEU A 27 10.67 -1.20 -11.02
N LYS A 28 11.80 -0.57 -10.72
CA LYS A 28 13.12 -1.21 -10.65
C LYS A 28 13.43 -1.81 -9.29
N ASP A 29 12.56 -1.62 -8.30
CA ASP A 29 12.77 -2.15 -6.96
C ASP A 29 12.32 -3.63 -6.92
N PRO A 30 13.23 -4.59 -6.65
CA PRO A 30 12.90 -6.01 -6.72
C PRO A 30 11.95 -6.47 -5.61
N TRP A 31 11.76 -5.65 -4.57
CA TRP A 31 10.88 -5.98 -3.45
C TRP A 31 9.55 -5.24 -3.52
N PHE A 32 9.52 -4.08 -4.17
CA PHE A 32 8.29 -3.30 -4.35
C PHE A 32 7.52 -3.70 -5.61
N LEU A 33 8.22 -4.10 -6.68
CA LEU A 33 7.64 -4.63 -7.92
C LEU A 33 6.65 -3.69 -8.63
N GLY A 34 6.77 -2.38 -8.39
CA GLY A 34 5.90 -1.33 -8.93
C GLY A 34 5.12 -0.57 -7.87
N GLY A 35 4.49 0.55 -8.24
CA GLY A 35 3.88 1.47 -7.27
C GLY A 35 2.76 2.35 -7.82
N PRO A 36 2.09 3.12 -6.96
CA PRO A 36 2.24 3.12 -5.50
C PRO A 36 1.50 1.95 -4.81
N SER A 37 0.61 1.26 -5.52
CA SER A 37 -0.23 0.20 -4.95
C SER A 37 -0.73 -0.79 -6.00
N PRO A 38 -1.01 -2.05 -5.61
CA PRO A 38 -1.49 -3.06 -6.55
C PRO A 38 -2.92 -2.75 -6.99
N VAL A 39 -3.13 -2.73 -8.31
CA VAL A 39 -4.46 -2.55 -8.90
C VAL A 39 -5.06 -3.91 -9.22
N MET A 40 -6.30 -4.13 -8.77
CA MET A 40 -7.03 -5.35 -9.10
C MET A 40 -7.60 -5.28 -10.51
N LYS A 41 -7.39 -6.34 -11.30
CA LYS A 41 -8.05 -6.48 -12.60
C LYS A 41 -9.57 -6.56 -12.45
N PRO A 42 -10.35 -6.17 -13.47
CA PRO A 42 -11.80 -6.30 -13.45
C PRO A 42 -12.26 -7.69 -12.99
N ARG A 43 -13.33 -7.74 -12.20
CA ARG A 43 -13.95 -8.96 -11.61
C ARG A 43 -13.15 -9.66 -10.51
N LEU A 44 -11.87 -9.35 -10.30
CA LEU A 44 -11.07 -9.99 -9.25
C LEU A 44 -11.61 -9.68 -7.85
N LEU A 45 -11.95 -8.41 -7.58
CA LEU A 45 -12.52 -8.00 -6.30
C LEU A 45 -13.84 -8.73 -5.99
N LYS A 46 -14.68 -8.99 -7.01
CA LYS A 46 -15.93 -9.73 -6.83
C LYS A 46 -15.69 -11.22 -6.57
N GLY A 47 -14.71 -11.83 -7.24
CA GLY A 47 -14.45 -13.28 -7.14
C GLY A 47 -13.63 -13.68 -5.91
N ALA A 48 -12.65 -12.87 -5.53
CA ALA A 48 -11.66 -13.21 -4.49
C ALA A 48 -11.42 -12.09 -3.48
N GLY A 49 -12.15 -10.98 -3.54
CA GLY A 49 -11.92 -9.82 -2.67
C GLY A 49 -12.11 -10.09 -1.19
N LYS A 50 -12.98 -11.05 -0.83
CA LYS A 50 -13.15 -11.49 0.57
C LYS A 50 -11.87 -12.16 1.09
N SER A 51 -11.25 -13.01 0.26
CA SER A 51 -10.12 -13.86 0.63
C SER A 51 -8.82 -13.09 0.89
N ILE A 52 -8.72 -11.81 0.50
CA ILE A 52 -7.50 -11.00 0.67
C ILE A 52 -7.04 -10.85 2.13
N ARG A 53 -7.93 -11.13 3.08
CA ARG A 53 -7.68 -10.99 4.52
C ARG A 53 -8.14 -12.21 5.32
N ASP A 54 -8.62 -13.26 4.66
CA ASP A 54 -8.96 -14.51 5.33
C ASP A 54 -7.62 -15.21 5.74
N PRO A 55 -7.42 -15.58 7.03
CA PRO A 55 -6.25 -16.35 7.43
C PRO A 55 -6.28 -17.76 6.82
N PHE A 56 -5.11 -18.38 6.68
CA PHE A 56 -4.99 -19.77 6.24
C PHE A 56 -4.20 -20.59 7.26
N LYS A 57 -4.90 -21.45 8.01
CA LYS A 57 -4.34 -22.16 9.16
C LYS A 57 -3.71 -21.14 10.12
N ASN A 58 -2.42 -21.30 10.45
CA ASN A 58 -1.69 -20.42 11.36
C ASN A 58 -1.04 -19.22 10.64
N ILE A 59 -1.44 -18.92 9.40
CA ILE A 59 -0.91 -17.81 8.61
C ILE A 59 -1.94 -16.69 8.58
N HIS A 60 -1.53 -15.53 9.10
CA HIS A 60 -2.31 -14.29 9.09
C HIS A 60 -1.70 -13.28 8.13
N PHE A 61 -2.52 -12.68 7.28
CA PHE A 61 -2.07 -11.75 6.25
C PHE A 61 -2.17 -10.30 6.74
N ILE A 62 -1.07 -9.56 6.67
CA ILE A 62 -1.00 -8.12 6.94
C ILE A 62 -0.44 -7.39 5.72
N GLY A 63 -0.52 -6.05 5.73
CA GLY A 63 -0.22 -5.21 4.58
C GLY A 63 -1.38 -4.26 4.32
N THR A 64 -1.09 -3.08 3.78
CA THR A 64 -2.10 -2.03 3.62
C THR A 64 -3.29 -2.45 2.76
N GLU A 65 -3.07 -3.37 1.82
CA GLU A 65 -4.05 -4.03 0.96
C GLU A 65 -5.13 -4.79 1.74
N THR A 66 -4.76 -5.26 2.94
CA THR A 66 -5.63 -5.98 3.88
C THR A 66 -6.31 -5.04 4.88
N SER A 67 -6.20 -3.70 4.74
CA SER A 67 -6.98 -2.73 5.51
C SER A 67 -8.32 -2.37 4.86
N ILE A 68 -9.38 -2.26 5.68
CA ILE A 68 -10.72 -1.89 5.20
C ILE A 68 -10.79 -0.38 4.93
N VAL A 69 -10.06 0.39 5.71
CA VAL A 69 -10.05 1.86 5.67
C VAL A 69 -8.62 2.32 5.45
N TRP A 70 -8.44 3.33 4.58
CA TRP A 70 -7.11 3.79 4.17
C TRP A 70 -6.25 2.68 3.57
N LYS A 71 -6.88 1.70 2.92
CA LYS A 71 -6.21 0.71 2.07
C LYS A 71 -5.28 1.46 1.11
N GLU A 72 -4.05 0.97 0.93
CA GLU A 72 -3.01 1.54 0.06
C GLU A 72 -2.20 2.70 0.68
N TYR A 73 -2.54 3.12 1.91
CA TYR A 73 -1.82 4.16 2.65
C TYR A 73 -1.08 3.59 3.85
N MET A 74 -0.17 4.39 4.42
CA MET A 74 0.56 4.05 5.65
C MET A 74 -0.40 3.72 6.82
N GLU A 75 -1.52 4.44 6.92
CA GLU A 75 -2.57 4.19 7.92
C GLU A 75 -3.18 2.78 7.75
N GLY A 76 -3.40 2.34 6.51
CA GLY A 76 -3.84 0.98 6.23
C GLY A 76 -2.81 -0.06 6.67
N ALA A 77 -1.51 0.20 6.48
CA ALA A 77 -0.45 -0.70 6.94
C ALA A 77 -0.49 -0.85 8.47
N ILE A 78 -0.57 0.25 9.21
CA ILE A 78 -0.67 0.25 10.68
C ILE A 78 -1.91 -0.52 11.14
N ARG A 79 -3.09 -0.18 10.60
CA ARG A 79 -4.35 -0.84 10.96
C ARG A 79 -4.31 -2.33 10.70
N SER A 80 -3.75 -2.74 9.56
CA SER A 80 -3.61 -4.15 9.21
C SER A 80 -2.68 -4.89 10.18
N GLY A 81 -1.59 -4.27 10.61
CA GLY A 81 -0.65 -4.84 11.57
C GLY A 81 -1.29 -5.06 12.94
N ILE A 82 -2.00 -4.05 13.47
CA ILE A 82 -2.73 -4.16 14.74
C ILE A 82 -3.75 -5.29 14.70
N ARG A 83 -4.51 -5.35 13.60
CA ARG A 83 -5.54 -6.38 13.40
C ARG A 83 -4.91 -7.78 13.29
N GLY A 84 -3.82 -7.95 12.55
CA GLY A 84 -3.12 -9.24 12.44
C GLY A 84 -2.50 -9.70 13.76
N ALA A 85 -1.92 -8.79 14.55
CA ALA A 85 -1.41 -9.11 15.88
C ALA A 85 -2.53 -9.64 16.81
N ARG A 86 -3.72 -9.01 16.76
CA ARG A 86 -4.89 -9.47 17.52
C ARG A 86 -5.33 -10.86 17.09
N GLU A 87 -5.45 -11.12 15.78
CA GLU A 87 -5.85 -12.44 15.27
C GLU A 87 -4.90 -13.55 15.75
N VAL A 88 -3.59 -13.30 15.76
CA VAL A 88 -2.59 -14.26 16.27
C VAL A 88 -2.75 -14.48 17.77
N THR A 89 -2.94 -13.41 18.54
CA THR A 89 -3.11 -13.51 20.01
C THR A 89 -4.36 -14.33 20.35
N GLU A 90 -5.49 -14.05 19.69
CA GLU A 90 -6.75 -14.78 19.88
C GLU A 90 -6.62 -16.26 19.48
N ALA A 91 -5.89 -16.57 18.41
CA ALA A 91 -5.66 -17.95 17.99
C ALA A 91 -4.81 -18.73 19.00
N LEU A 92 -3.80 -18.10 19.60
CA LEU A 92 -2.97 -18.73 20.64
C LEU A 92 -3.74 -18.95 21.94
N ASP A 93 -4.56 -17.98 22.34
CA ASP A 93 -5.41 -18.11 23.53
C ASP A 93 -6.44 -19.25 23.33
N GLY A 94 -7.05 -19.35 22.15
CA GLY A 94 -7.97 -20.43 21.81
C GLY A 94 -7.33 -21.82 21.79
N LEU A 95 -6.03 -21.92 21.47
CA LEU A 95 -5.26 -23.16 21.55
C LEU A 95 -4.94 -23.56 23.00
N ALA A 96 -4.91 -22.63 23.94
CA ALA A 96 -4.67 -22.94 25.35
C ALA A 96 -5.86 -23.62 26.05
N TYR A 97 -7.03 -23.64 25.41
CA TYR A 97 -8.26 -24.29 25.89
C TYR A 97 -8.60 -25.60 25.15
N LEU A 98 -7.68 -26.12 24.33
CA LEU A 98 -7.73 -27.44 23.68
C LEU A 98 -6.66 -28.37 24.27
#